data_AF-W2C0G6-F1
#
_entry.id   AF-W2C0G6-F1
#
_cell.length_a   1.000
_cell.length_b   1.000
_cell.length_c   1.000
_cell.angle_alpha   90.00
_cell.angle_beta   90.00
_cell.angle_gamma   90.00
#
_symmetry.space_group_name_H-M   'P 1'
#
loop_
_entity.id
_entity.type
_entity.pdbx_description
1 polymer ?
#
loop_
_entity_poly.entity_id
_entity_poly.type
_entity_poly.pdbx_seq_one_letter_code
_entity_poly.pdbx_strand_id
1 'polypeptide(L)'
;MHVLTWTFSSYGFAPIFVVVSIINIQYNMTYKKNIGSTAKFIHELTEEKVSIIGLPFAEKEGKFVFDGMTLSFLLFPKDKVQIGCHLIPSRYDSLRVITKNGSYQIPKAHVSSSGEIGNKVDVRCHVRFDELSGLEWNKKKTYYYRFLLPIQSDNWSRHIDNSFYHYRNTANQCGFIKEGSRCGLIRIDIPGEGKIHIFPVGIGLYGQCTTAKSQYLVIESQFPCRYRDMHEYVYAISLSLGLVTSIAPFDYAFVIASGIQEFDGKIMGSVVKLRPTIRGQISFFTTSIGLLRKHLKGKADYAFPPDCDEEGNLLKNYLDPMTEQEFSGLVSMLHKSKDLARSALMLIDSSMNLECLGAIYAVALETICSVLIEANKESFSDYFEKKPWDDEWISNKNKLTRPFERLVEIGHELSEEKRDELVNIRNSFLHGGVLGFSHTEYYKLLYPCMKLRCFCGILLLRYAGFKGPILNNAVEMGLKEAIANKEPLFITYDEEAAKELVEKRKKEKQKEEEENNTRNQDKNNTRNQDKNSTRNQGKDNKQSQGKNNTRNQGKNNTRNQDKNNKGSQSKNNTRKSQGKEKSPQPTKEPEASV
;
A
#
# COMPACT_ATOMS: atom_id res chain seq x y z
N MET A 1 1.42 -48.87 14.28
CA MET A 1 2.30 -48.41 15.38
C MET A 1 3.69 -48.94 15.11
N HIS A 2 4.67 -48.06 14.87
CA HIS A 2 6.09 -48.34 15.06
C HIS A 2 6.66 -47.15 15.82
N VAL A 3 7.18 -47.40 17.03
CA VAL A 3 7.77 -46.35 17.86
C VAL A 3 9.24 -46.25 17.50
N LEU A 4 9.66 -45.10 16.97
CA LEU A 4 11.07 -44.77 16.75
C LEU A 4 11.62 -44.12 18.02
N THR A 5 12.31 -44.91 18.84
CA THR A 5 13.13 -44.42 19.95
C THR A 5 14.44 -43.86 19.39
N TRP A 6 14.73 -42.59 19.69
CA TRP A 6 15.98 -41.93 19.31
C TRP A 6 16.93 -41.87 20.52
N THR A 7 18.12 -42.45 20.37
CA THR A 7 19.23 -42.28 21.31
C THR A 7 20.05 -41.05 20.94
N PHE A 8 20.19 -40.10 21.86
CA PHE A 8 21.02 -38.91 21.66
C PHE A 8 22.51 -39.25 21.81
N SER A 9 23.30 -38.87 20.81
CA SER A 9 24.78 -38.86 20.89
C SER A 9 25.26 -37.56 21.53
N SER A 10 26.35 -37.63 22.31
CA SER A 10 26.85 -36.55 23.17
C SER A 10 27.70 -35.48 22.46
N TYR A 11 27.77 -35.47 21.14
CA TYR A 11 28.54 -34.48 20.37
C TYR A 11 27.65 -33.36 19.80
N GLY A 12 27.94 -32.12 20.20
CA GLY A 12 27.09 -30.92 20.05
C GLY A 12 26.89 -30.34 18.64
N PHE A 13 26.73 -31.17 17.61
CA PHE A 13 26.44 -30.72 16.23
C PHE A 13 24.96 -30.85 15.82
N ALA A 14 24.13 -31.53 16.62
CA ALA A 14 22.71 -31.75 16.33
C ALA A 14 21.89 -30.46 16.11
N PRO A 15 22.06 -29.35 16.86
CA PRO A 15 21.23 -28.15 16.67
C PRO A 15 21.41 -27.53 15.28
N ILE A 16 22.64 -27.49 14.77
CA ILE A 16 22.97 -26.87 13.48
C ILE A 16 22.39 -27.72 12.34
N PHE A 17 22.55 -29.05 12.38
CA PHE A 17 21.96 -29.94 11.38
C PHE A 17 20.43 -29.89 11.38
N VAL A 18 19.78 -29.77 12.54
CA VAL A 18 18.32 -29.63 12.63
C VAL A 18 17.86 -28.29 12.06
N VAL A 19 18.52 -27.17 12.39
CA VAL A 19 18.17 -25.84 11.85
C VAL A 19 18.37 -25.78 10.33
N VAL A 20 19.52 -26.24 9.83
CA VAL A 20 19.78 -26.30 8.38
C VAL A 20 18.80 -27.23 7.67
N SER A 21 18.45 -28.37 8.27
CA SER A 21 17.44 -29.28 7.70
C SER A 21 16.04 -28.66 7.68
N ILE A 22 15.63 -27.95 8.73
CA ILE A 22 14.32 -27.28 8.79
C ILE A 22 14.24 -26.16 7.74
N ILE A 23 15.29 -25.34 7.61
CA ILE A 23 15.37 -24.28 6.59
C ILE A 23 15.32 -24.89 5.19
N ASN A 24 16.10 -25.95 4.93
CA ASN A 24 16.15 -26.61 3.63
C ASN A 24 14.84 -27.37 3.30
N ILE A 25 14.12 -27.89 4.29
CA ILE A 25 12.76 -28.44 4.14
C ILE A 25 11.76 -27.33 3.80
N GLN A 26 11.80 -26.19 4.50
CA GLN A 26 10.91 -25.04 4.21
C GLN A 26 11.17 -24.41 2.84
N TYR A 27 12.39 -24.47 2.33
CA TYR A 27 12.74 -24.04 0.96
C TYR A 27 12.30 -25.05 -0.12
N ASN A 28 12.27 -26.35 0.19
CA ASN A 28 11.83 -27.40 -0.74
C ASN A 28 10.32 -27.75 -0.66
N MET A 29 9.55 -27.12 0.22
CA MET A 29 8.10 -27.34 0.31
C MET A 29 7.37 -26.87 -0.94
N THR A 30 7.08 -27.81 -1.85
CA THR A 30 6.30 -27.52 -3.05
C THR A 30 4.81 -27.56 -2.72
N TYR A 31 4.15 -26.41 -2.72
CA TYR A 31 2.72 -26.30 -2.39
C TYR A 31 1.84 -26.95 -3.47
N LYS A 32 0.69 -27.52 -3.08
CA LYS A 32 -0.35 -28.00 -4.00
C LYS A 32 -1.58 -27.10 -3.91
N LYS A 33 -1.98 -26.46 -5.00
CA LYS A 33 -3.17 -25.59 -5.08
C LYS A 33 -4.28 -26.24 -5.91
N ASN A 34 -5.49 -26.34 -5.40
CA ASN A 34 -6.65 -26.78 -6.19
C ASN A 34 -7.26 -25.58 -6.93
N ILE A 35 -7.24 -25.63 -8.25
CA ILE A 35 -7.72 -24.55 -9.13
C ILE A 35 -8.99 -24.98 -9.90
N GLY A 36 -9.37 -26.26 -9.90
CA GLY A 36 -10.42 -26.79 -10.77
C GLY A 36 -11.79 -26.13 -10.58
N SER A 37 -12.23 -25.95 -9.34
CA SER A 37 -13.47 -25.25 -8.98
C SER A 37 -13.46 -23.78 -9.43
N THR A 38 -12.34 -23.09 -9.21
CA THR A 38 -12.11 -21.69 -9.61
C THR A 38 -12.09 -21.51 -11.13
N ALA A 39 -11.38 -22.37 -11.85
CA ALA A 39 -11.30 -22.33 -13.31
C ALA A 39 -12.67 -22.57 -13.96
N LYS A 40 -13.44 -23.53 -13.42
CA LYS A 40 -14.82 -23.79 -13.87
C LYS A 40 -15.73 -22.57 -13.68
N PHE A 41 -15.69 -21.94 -12.50
CA PHE A 41 -16.46 -20.71 -12.22
C PHE A 41 -16.11 -19.57 -13.18
N ILE A 42 -14.83 -19.34 -13.45
CA ILE A 42 -14.40 -18.28 -14.37
C ILE A 42 -14.85 -18.61 -15.80
N HIS A 43 -14.63 -19.84 -16.27
CA HIS A 43 -15.07 -20.29 -17.60
C HIS A 43 -16.58 -20.13 -17.82
N GLU A 44 -17.41 -20.50 -16.83
CA GLU A 44 -18.87 -20.33 -16.88
C GLU A 44 -19.31 -18.86 -16.98
N LEU A 45 -18.52 -17.91 -16.49
CA LEU A 45 -18.82 -16.48 -16.59
C LEU A 45 -18.23 -15.82 -17.83
N THR A 46 -17.02 -16.21 -18.27
CA THR A 46 -16.31 -15.51 -19.35
C THR A 46 -16.54 -16.11 -20.73
N GLU A 47 -16.65 -17.43 -20.83
CA GLU A 47 -16.71 -18.13 -22.12
C GLU A 47 -18.09 -18.63 -22.50
N GLU A 48 -18.94 -18.87 -21.50
CA GLU A 48 -20.32 -19.28 -21.72
C GLU A 48 -21.27 -18.08 -21.79
N LYS A 49 -22.44 -18.31 -22.38
CA LYS A 49 -23.54 -17.34 -22.40
C LYS A 49 -24.32 -17.42 -21.08
N VAL A 50 -24.60 -16.26 -20.49
CA VAL A 50 -25.38 -16.15 -19.25
C VAL A 50 -26.78 -15.61 -19.54
N SER A 51 -27.80 -16.05 -18.81
CA SER A 51 -29.15 -15.46 -18.88
C SER A 51 -29.27 -14.29 -17.91
N ILE A 52 -29.77 -13.15 -18.38
CA ILE A 52 -30.03 -11.97 -17.53
C ILE A 52 -31.54 -11.73 -17.36
N ILE A 53 -31.97 -11.67 -16.11
CA ILE A 53 -33.37 -11.57 -15.67
C ILE A 53 -33.58 -10.22 -14.96
N GLY A 54 -34.73 -9.59 -15.23
CA GLY A 54 -35.12 -8.28 -14.67
C GLY A 54 -35.05 -7.13 -15.68
N LEU A 55 -34.67 -7.41 -16.92
CA LEU A 55 -34.74 -6.48 -18.04
C LEU A 55 -36.19 -6.43 -18.60
N PRO A 56 -36.61 -5.32 -19.24
CA PRO A 56 -37.99 -5.11 -19.71
C PRO A 56 -38.34 -5.89 -21.00
N PHE A 57 -37.51 -6.86 -21.38
CA PHE A 57 -37.67 -7.69 -22.57
C PHE A 57 -37.24 -9.12 -22.25
N ALA A 58 -37.74 -10.10 -23.03
CA ALA A 58 -37.51 -11.53 -22.80
C ALA A 58 -36.02 -11.87 -22.63
N GLU A 59 -35.72 -12.82 -21.72
CA GLU A 59 -34.37 -13.17 -21.26
C GLU A 59 -33.35 -13.23 -22.40
N LYS A 60 -32.26 -12.45 -22.25
CA LYS A 60 -31.20 -12.38 -23.25
C LYS A 60 -29.94 -13.07 -22.76
N GLU A 61 -29.30 -13.74 -23.72
CA GLU A 61 -27.95 -14.29 -23.58
C GLU A 61 -26.94 -13.13 -23.59
N GLY A 62 -26.17 -13.02 -22.52
CA GLY A 62 -25.04 -12.09 -22.40
C GLY A 62 -23.70 -12.81 -22.46
N LYS A 63 -22.66 -12.13 -22.97
CA LYS A 63 -21.25 -12.51 -22.79
C LYS A 63 -20.56 -11.47 -21.89
N PHE A 64 -19.76 -11.92 -20.93
CA PHE A 64 -18.96 -11.05 -20.07
C PHE A 64 -17.88 -10.30 -20.88
N VAL A 65 -17.75 -9.00 -20.64
CA VAL A 65 -16.79 -8.11 -21.28
C VAL A 65 -16.25 -7.11 -20.26
N PHE A 66 -14.93 -6.93 -20.24
CA PHE A 66 -14.27 -5.79 -19.60
C PHE A 66 -13.58 -4.97 -20.69
N ASP A 67 -13.89 -3.68 -20.78
CA ASP A 67 -13.40 -2.76 -21.82
C ASP A 67 -12.17 -1.91 -21.38
N GLY A 68 -11.61 -2.21 -20.20
CA GLY A 68 -10.57 -1.40 -19.55
C GLY A 68 -11.11 -0.42 -18.51
N MET A 69 -12.41 -0.14 -18.49
CA MET A 69 -13.04 0.81 -17.56
C MET A 69 -14.29 0.30 -16.86
N THR A 70 -15.05 -0.59 -17.51
CA THR A 70 -16.36 -1.06 -17.05
C THR A 70 -16.49 -2.58 -17.20
N LEU A 71 -16.98 -3.25 -16.16
CA LEU A 71 -17.49 -4.61 -16.28
C LEU A 71 -18.86 -4.53 -16.95
N SER A 72 -19.10 -5.39 -17.93
CA SER A 72 -20.41 -5.48 -18.57
C SER A 72 -20.74 -6.88 -19.03
N PHE A 73 -22.04 -7.15 -19.18
CA PHE A 73 -22.52 -8.21 -20.06
C PHE A 73 -22.99 -7.57 -21.37
N LEU A 74 -22.37 -7.97 -22.48
CA LEU A 74 -22.81 -7.64 -23.83
C LEU A 74 -23.94 -8.60 -24.22
N LEU A 75 -25.13 -8.07 -24.39
CA LEU A 75 -26.33 -8.81 -24.78
C LEU A 75 -26.46 -8.95 -26.29
N PHE A 76 -26.98 -10.10 -26.73
CA PHE A 76 -27.36 -10.36 -28.12
C PHE A 76 -28.88 -10.53 -28.22
N PRO A 77 -29.64 -9.51 -28.66
CA PRO A 77 -31.09 -9.61 -28.82
C PRO A 77 -31.47 -10.63 -29.89
N LYS A 78 -32.13 -11.72 -29.50
CA LYS A 78 -32.63 -12.74 -30.46
C LYS A 78 -33.71 -12.20 -31.41
N ASP A 79 -34.41 -11.14 -31.02
CA ASP A 79 -35.53 -10.58 -31.78
C ASP A 79 -35.08 -9.27 -32.43
N LYS A 80 -35.25 -9.16 -33.75
CA LYS A 80 -35.05 -7.89 -34.52
C LYS A 80 -36.11 -6.82 -34.22
N VAL A 81 -36.93 -7.03 -33.20
CA VAL A 81 -37.86 -6.01 -32.71
C VAL A 81 -37.03 -4.80 -32.32
N GLN A 82 -37.36 -3.65 -32.90
CA GLN A 82 -36.70 -2.38 -32.62
C GLN A 82 -36.63 -2.18 -31.11
N ILE A 83 -35.45 -2.36 -30.52
CA ILE A 83 -35.19 -1.91 -29.17
C ILE A 83 -35.21 -0.39 -29.26
N GLY A 84 -36.38 0.18 -28.95
CA GLY A 84 -36.53 1.62 -28.75
C GLY A 84 -35.64 2.03 -27.60
N CYS A 85 -34.41 2.41 -27.92
CA CYS A 85 -33.34 2.66 -26.94
C CYS A 85 -33.72 3.75 -25.94
N HIS A 86 -34.66 4.62 -26.32
CA HIS A 86 -35.25 5.69 -25.52
C HIS A 86 -36.24 5.21 -24.43
N LEU A 87 -36.67 3.94 -24.44
CA LEU A 87 -37.67 3.38 -23.52
C LEU A 87 -37.09 2.44 -22.46
N ILE A 88 -35.78 2.16 -22.49
CA ILE A 88 -35.11 1.34 -21.47
C ILE A 88 -34.66 2.24 -20.31
N PRO A 89 -35.10 2.01 -19.05
CA PRO A 89 -34.51 2.64 -17.88
C PRO A 89 -32.99 2.44 -17.88
N SER A 90 -32.21 3.52 -17.83
CA SER A 90 -30.74 3.42 -17.86
C SER A 90 -30.14 2.82 -16.59
N ARG A 91 -30.92 2.65 -15.52
CA ARG A 91 -30.49 2.17 -14.19
C ARG A 91 -31.46 1.13 -13.63
N TYR A 92 -30.91 0.09 -12.99
CA TYR A 92 -31.67 -0.96 -12.29
C TYR A 92 -31.04 -1.23 -10.91
N ASP A 93 -31.89 -1.32 -9.88
CA ASP A 93 -31.49 -1.58 -8.48
C ASP A 93 -31.28 -3.08 -8.16
N SER A 94 -31.61 -3.97 -9.08
CA SER A 94 -31.24 -5.40 -9.00
C SER A 94 -31.50 -6.09 -10.34
N LEU A 95 -30.48 -6.73 -10.91
CA LEU A 95 -30.66 -7.74 -11.97
C LEU A 95 -30.15 -9.09 -11.48
N ARG A 96 -30.73 -10.19 -11.99
CA ARG A 96 -30.23 -11.55 -11.72
C ARG A 96 -29.52 -12.09 -12.95
N VAL A 97 -28.41 -12.78 -12.73
CA VAL A 97 -27.62 -13.46 -13.76
C VAL A 97 -27.58 -14.95 -13.43
N ILE A 98 -27.91 -15.79 -14.40
CA ILE A 98 -27.89 -17.25 -14.26
C ILE A 98 -26.85 -17.83 -15.20
N THR A 99 -25.95 -18.66 -14.66
CA THR A 99 -25.03 -19.54 -15.40
C THR A 99 -25.53 -20.99 -15.30
N LYS A 100 -24.85 -21.94 -15.95
CA LYS A 100 -25.24 -23.37 -15.86
C LYS A 100 -25.28 -23.91 -14.43
N ASN A 101 -24.35 -23.48 -13.57
CA ASN A 101 -24.24 -24.01 -12.20
C ASN A 101 -24.34 -22.94 -11.10
N GLY A 102 -24.75 -21.71 -11.41
CA GLY A 102 -24.76 -20.60 -10.45
C GLY A 102 -25.82 -19.53 -10.71
N SER A 103 -26.19 -18.82 -9.65
CA SER A 103 -27.10 -17.68 -9.70
C SER A 103 -26.53 -16.52 -8.90
N TYR A 104 -26.54 -15.35 -9.53
CA TYR A 104 -25.83 -14.15 -9.09
C TYR A 104 -26.75 -12.93 -9.16
N GLN A 105 -26.43 -11.92 -8.36
CA GLN A 105 -27.11 -10.63 -8.35
C GLN A 105 -26.16 -9.53 -8.78
N ILE A 106 -26.63 -8.63 -9.63
CA ILE A 106 -26.02 -7.33 -9.88
C ILE A 106 -26.78 -6.33 -9.01
N PRO A 107 -26.21 -5.80 -7.91
CA PRO A 107 -26.92 -4.91 -6.99
C PRO A 107 -27.20 -3.51 -7.56
N LYS A 108 -26.45 -3.09 -8.58
CA LYS A 108 -26.68 -1.85 -9.34
C LYS A 108 -26.19 -2.07 -10.77
N ALA A 109 -27.09 -1.94 -11.74
CA ALA A 109 -26.76 -2.07 -13.15
C ALA A 109 -27.04 -0.75 -13.89
N HIS A 110 -26.19 -0.41 -14.86
CA HIS A 110 -26.46 0.62 -15.85
C HIS A 110 -26.57 0.00 -17.23
N VAL A 111 -27.71 0.19 -17.90
CA VAL A 111 -27.95 -0.36 -19.25
C VAL A 111 -27.78 0.74 -20.29
N SER A 112 -27.02 0.44 -21.35
CA SER A 112 -26.88 1.34 -22.51
C SER A 112 -26.74 0.56 -23.81
N SER A 113 -27.40 1.03 -24.86
CA SER A 113 -27.18 0.56 -26.23
C SER A 113 -26.05 1.33 -26.92
N SER A 114 -25.44 0.69 -27.92
CA SER A 114 -24.55 1.31 -28.91
C SER A 114 -24.89 0.81 -30.32
N GLY A 115 -24.89 1.73 -31.29
CA GLY A 115 -25.31 1.50 -32.68
C GLY A 115 -26.26 2.59 -33.18
N GLU A 116 -26.26 2.82 -34.50
CA GLU A 116 -27.20 3.75 -35.15
C GLU A 116 -28.60 3.13 -35.30
N ILE A 117 -29.63 3.97 -35.27
CA ILE A 117 -31.03 3.56 -35.47
C ILE A 117 -31.33 3.66 -36.98
N GLY A 118 -31.21 2.53 -37.69
CA GLY A 118 -31.40 2.46 -39.14
C GLY A 118 -31.58 1.04 -39.68
N ASN A 119 -31.95 0.91 -40.96
CA ASN A 119 -32.55 -0.31 -41.53
C ASN A 119 -31.65 -1.58 -41.58
N LYS A 120 -30.37 -1.53 -41.20
CA LYS A 120 -29.49 -2.71 -41.02
C LYS A 120 -28.40 -2.44 -39.98
N VAL A 121 -28.72 -2.47 -38.68
CA VAL A 121 -27.72 -2.31 -37.61
C VAL A 121 -27.87 -3.37 -36.51
N ASP A 122 -26.75 -3.93 -36.10
CA ASP A 122 -26.61 -4.89 -35.00
C ASP A 122 -26.54 -4.13 -33.66
N VAL A 123 -27.71 -3.83 -33.08
CA VAL A 123 -27.82 -3.03 -31.84
C VAL A 123 -27.25 -3.82 -30.66
N ARG A 124 -26.10 -3.38 -30.16
CA ARG A 124 -25.43 -3.99 -29.01
C ARG A 124 -25.87 -3.32 -27.72
N CYS A 125 -26.26 -4.12 -26.73
CA CYS A 125 -26.72 -3.61 -25.44
C CYS A 125 -25.77 -4.08 -24.33
N HIS A 126 -25.25 -3.14 -23.54
CA HIS A 126 -24.33 -3.40 -22.44
C HIS A 126 -25.06 -3.24 -21.11
N VAL A 127 -25.09 -4.30 -20.30
CA VAL A 127 -25.46 -4.26 -18.89
C VAL A 127 -24.17 -4.02 -18.10
N ARG A 128 -23.84 -2.76 -17.79
CA ARG A 128 -22.66 -2.40 -16.98
C ARG A 128 -22.93 -2.57 -15.49
N PHE A 129 -21.91 -2.96 -14.75
CA PHE A 129 -21.97 -3.12 -13.29
C PHE A 129 -20.60 -2.87 -12.65
N ASP A 130 -20.59 -2.62 -11.34
CA ASP A 130 -19.35 -2.60 -10.54
C ASP A 130 -19.23 -3.85 -9.64
N GLU A 131 -20.32 -4.60 -9.41
CA GLU A 131 -20.31 -5.86 -8.67
C GLU A 131 -21.32 -6.88 -9.22
N LEU A 132 -20.92 -8.15 -9.24
CA LEU A 132 -21.74 -9.34 -9.42
C LEU A 132 -21.52 -10.27 -8.21
N SER A 133 -22.53 -10.44 -7.35
CA SER A 133 -22.43 -11.23 -6.11
C SER A 133 -23.13 -12.58 -6.24
N GLY A 134 -22.48 -13.69 -5.83
CA GLY A 134 -23.19 -14.97 -5.65
C GLY A 134 -24.20 -14.89 -4.52
N LEU A 135 -25.44 -15.32 -4.76
CA LEU A 135 -26.57 -15.14 -3.81
C LEU A 135 -26.36 -15.77 -2.42
N GLU A 136 -25.52 -16.80 -2.33
CA GLU A 136 -25.23 -17.52 -1.09
C GLU A 136 -24.11 -16.87 -0.24
N TRP A 137 -23.38 -15.91 -0.80
CA TRP A 137 -22.19 -15.35 -0.16
C TRP A 137 -22.52 -14.25 0.85
N ASN A 138 -22.24 -14.51 2.13
CA ASN A 138 -22.40 -13.51 3.18
C ASN A 138 -21.05 -12.84 3.52
N LYS A 139 -20.77 -11.68 2.91
CA LYS A 139 -19.55 -10.88 3.13
C LYS A 139 -19.20 -10.55 4.60
N LYS A 140 -20.15 -10.69 5.54
CA LYS A 140 -19.91 -10.46 6.98
C LYS A 140 -19.30 -11.68 7.70
N LYS A 141 -19.40 -12.87 7.12
CA LYS A 141 -18.78 -14.10 7.64
C LYS A 141 -17.31 -14.18 7.21
N THR A 142 -16.54 -14.97 7.95
CA THR A 142 -15.16 -15.30 7.62
C THR A 142 -15.08 -16.49 6.66
N TYR A 143 -14.15 -16.44 5.72
CA TYR A 143 -13.89 -17.47 4.71
C TYR A 143 -12.41 -17.46 4.32
N TYR A 144 -11.94 -18.55 3.71
CA TYR A 144 -10.72 -18.52 2.92
C TYR A 144 -11.05 -17.85 1.58
N TYR A 145 -10.23 -16.87 1.19
CA TYR A 145 -10.46 -16.07 0.00
C TYR A 145 -9.36 -16.27 -1.03
N ARG A 146 -9.78 -16.30 -2.30
CA ARG A 146 -8.92 -16.24 -3.47
C ARG A 146 -9.40 -15.12 -4.38
N PHE A 147 -8.59 -14.08 -4.54
CA PHE A 147 -8.81 -13.01 -5.51
C PHE A 147 -7.97 -13.30 -6.74
N LEU A 148 -8.57 -13.24 -7.94
CA LEU A 148 -7.87 -13.41 -9.20
C LEU A 148 -7.98 -12.10 -10.01
N LEU A 149 -6.87 -11.36 -10.07
CA LEU A 149 -6.75 -10.08 -10.74
C LEU A 149 -6.12 -10.29 -12.13
N PRO A 150 -6.61 -9.67 -13.21
CA PRO A 150 -6.04 -9.86 -14.54
C PRO A 150 -4.60 -9.31 -14.61
N ILE A 151 -3.70 -10.06 -15.25
CA ILE A 151 -2.33 -9.62 -15.57
C ILE A 151 -1.99 -9.95 -17.02
N GLN A 152 -1.06 -9.20 -17.61
CA GLN A 152 -0.54 -9.49 -18.95
C GLN A 152 0.60 -10.53 -18.91
N SER A 153 1.42 -10.50 -17.87
CA SER A 153 2.56 -11.37 -17.68
C SER A 153 2.97 -11.42 -16.20
N ASP A 154 3.56 -12.54 -15.79
CA ASP A 154 4.29 -12.65 -14.54
C ASP A 154 5.64 -11.91 -14.65
N ASN A 155 5.63 -10.62 -14.29
CA ASN A 155 6.83 -9.78 -14.27
C ASN A 155 7.54 -9.78 -12.90
N TRP A 156 6.88 -10.22 -11.83
CA TRP A 156 7.42 -10.12 -10.47
C TRP A 156 8.40 -11.25 -10.12
N SER A 157 8.28 -12.42 -10.75
CA SER A 157 9.15 -13.59 -10.48
C SER A 157 10.64 -13.38 -10.82
N ARG A 158 11.00 -12.25 -11.43
CA ARG A 158 12.39 -11.80 -11.68
C ARG A 158 12.88 -10.71 -10.74
N HIS A 159 12.02 -10.21 -9.86
CA HIS A 159 12.31 -9.11 -8.93
C HIS A 159 12.15 -9.51 -7.47
N ILE A 160 11.39 -10.59 -7.20
CA ILE A 160 11.13 -11.11 -5.86
C ILE A 160 11.46 -12.61 -5.85
N ASP A 161 12.23 -13.06 -4.87
CA ASP A 161 12.43 -14.48 -4.57
C ASP A 161 11.08 -15.18 -4.37
N ASN A 162 11.00 -16.41 -4.84
CA ASN A 162 9.76 -17.16 -4.81
C ASN A 162 9.97 -18.64 -4.52
N SER A 163 9.14 -19.15 -3.62
CA SER A 163 8.90 -20.57 -3.41
C SER A 163 8.25 -21.19 -4.66
N PHE A 164 8.22 -22.53 -4.77
CA PHE A 164 7.54 -23.22 -5.87
C PHE A 164 6.19 -23.80 -5.47
N TYR A 165 5.25 -23.82 -6.41
CA TYR A 165 4.01 -24.59 -6.28
C TYR A 165 3.66 -25.38 -7.54
N HIS A 166 2.78 -26.36 -7.35
CA HIS A 166 2.06 -27.11 -8.35
C HIS A 166 0.55 -26.92 -8.16
N TYR A 167 -0.21 -27.01 -9.23
CA TYR A 167 -1.66 -27.19 -9.14
C TYR A 167 -1.99 -28.68 -9.12
N ARG A 168 -3.06 -29.05 -8.40
CA ARG A 168 -3.75 -30.33 -8.56
C ARG A 168 -4.89 -30.10 -9.56
N ASN A 169 -4.85 -30.77 -10.70
CA ASN A 169 -5.96 -30.76 -11.65
C ASN A 169 -6.80 -32.03 -11.46
N THR A 170 -7.99 -31.90 -10.87
CA THR A 170 -8.93 -33.02 -10.71
C THR A 170 -9.82 -33.24 -11.94
N ALA A 171 -9.62 -32.48 -13.01
CA ALA A 171 -10.43 -32.59 -14.22
C ALA A 171 -9.58 -32.62 -15.50
N ASN A 172 -9.72 -33.71 -16.26
CA ASN A 172 -9.39 -33.76 -17.70
C ASN A 172 -10.26 -32.78 -18.55
N GLN A 173 -11.07 -31.94 -17.88
CA GLN A 173 -11.89 -30.86 -18.42
C GLN A 173 -11.23 -29.47 -18.26
N CYS A 174 -9.90 -29.39 -18.13
CA CYS A 174 -9.13 -28.14 -18.23
C CYS A 174 -7.82 -28.36 -19.02
N GLY A 175 -7.93 -28.55 -20.34
CA GLY A 175 -6.96 -29.28 -21.17
C GLY A 175 -5.56 -28.69 -21.43
N PHE A 176 -5.11 -27.63 -20.74
CA PHE A 176 -3.89 -26.89 -21.14
C PHE A 176 -2.88 -26.52 -20.04
N ILE A 177 -2.99 -27.10 -18.84
CA ILE A 177 -1.96 -26.97 -17.80
C ILE A 177 -1.41 -28.36 -17.44
N LYS A 178 -0.16 -28.65 -17.85
CA LYS A 178 0.56 -29.92 -17.60
C LYS A 178 0.86 -30.12 -16.11
N GLU A 179 0.05 -30.95 -15.44
CA GLU A 179 0.24 -31.37 -14.05
C GLU A 179 1.72 -31.60 -13.71
N GLY A 180 2.19 -30.98 -12.62
CA GLY A 180 3.61 -30.96 -12.25
C GLY A 180 4.44 -29.79 -12.82
N SER A 181 3.85 -28.86 -13.57
CA SER A 181 4.53 -27.58 -13.89
C SER A 181 4.87 -26.84 -12.59
N ARG A 182 6.13 -26.41 -12.42
CA ARG A 182 6.54 -25.54 -11.30
C ARG A 182 6.27 -24.08 -11.68
N CYS A 183 5.55 -23.36 -10.84
CA CYS A 183 5.34 -21.92 -10.96
C CYS A 183 5.79 -21.24 -9.67
N GLY A 184 6.18 -19.96 -9.77
CA GLY A 184 6.58 -19.16 -8.61
C GLY A 184 5.40 -18.88 -7.68
N LEU A 185 5.67 -18.86 -6.39
CA LEU A 185 4.75 -18.49 -5.32
C LEU A 185 5.49 -17.64 -4.30
N ILE A 186 5.00 -16.44 -4.01
CA ILE A 186 5.48 -15.61 -2.91
C ILE A 186 4.62 -15.89 -1.68
N ARG A 187 5.27 -16.10 -0.54
CA ARG A 187 4.63 -16.15 0.78
C ARG A 187 4.70 -14.77 1.42
N ILE A 188 3.56 -14.27 1.90
CA ILE A 188 3.49 -13.07 2.72
C ILE A 188 3.07 -13.46 4.12
N ASP A 189 3.93 -13.16 5.09
CA ASP A 189 3.62 -13.32 6.50
C ASP A 189 2.93 -12.05 7.03
N ILE A 190 1.68 -12.19 7.49
CA ILE A 190 0.90 -11.12 8.11
C ILE A 190 1.03 -11.26 9.63
N PRO A 191 1.74 -10.33 10.32
CA PRO A 191 2.05 -10.47 11.74
C PRO A 191 0.80 -10.60 12.61
N GLY A 192 0.67 -11.74 13.30
CA GLY A 192 -0.43 -12.04 14.22
C GLY A 192 -1.68 -12.68 13.59
N GLU A 193 -1.76 -12.82 12.27
CA GLU A 193 -2.96 -13.34 11.59
C GLU A 193 -2.73 -14.63 10.81
N GLY A 194 -1.69 -14.68 9.97
CA GLY A 194 -1.44 -15.85 9.13
C GLY A 194 -0.64 -15.54 7.88
N LYS A 195 -0.77 -16.38 6.85
CA LYS A 195 -0.07 -16.22 5.57
C LYS A 195 -1.01 -15.90 4.41
N ILE A 196 -0.57 -15.06 3.48
CA ILE A 196 -1.19 -14.86 2.18
C ILE A 196 -0.23 -15.37 1.11
N HIS A 197 -0.73 -16.15 0.16
CA HIS A 197 0.07 -16.66 -0.95
C HIS A 197 -0.26 -15.88 -2.21
N ILE A 198 0.78 -15.49 -2.97
CA ILE A 198 0.65 -14.87 -4.29
C ILE A 198 1.24 -15.80 -5.33
N PHE A 199 0.51 -16.06 -6.42
CA PHE A 199 0.98 -16.91 -7.51
C PHE A 199 0.26 -16.63 -8.85
N PRO A 200 0.86 -16.88 -10.02
CA PRO A 200 0.24 -16.60 -11.31
C PRO A 200 -0.51 -17.83 -11.84
N VAL A 201 -1.74 -17.66 -12.33
CA VAL A 201 -2.52 -18.74 -12.95
C VAL A 201 -2.98 -18.35 -14.35
N GLY A 202 -2.63 -19.15 -15.35
CA GLY A 202 -3.25 -19.08 -16.67
C GLY A 202 -4.55 -19.88 -16.69
N ILE A 203 -5.66 -19.23 -17.05
CA ILE A 203 -6.96 -19.87 -17.26
C ILE A 203 -7.36 -19.63 -18.72
N GLY A 204 -7.66 -20.68 -19.47
CA GLY A 204 -7.72 -20.62 -20.93
C GLY A 204 -8.85 -21.41 -21.57
N LEU A 205 -9.19 -20.98 -22.79
CA LEU A 205 -10.24 -21.50 -23.66
C LEU A 205 -10.04 -22.97 -24.06
N TYR A 206 -11.14 -23.70 -24.19
CA TYR A 206 -11.14 -25.01 -24.85
C TYR A 206 -10.95 -24.87 -26.37
N GLY A 207 -9.94 -25.56 -26.91
CA GLY A 207 -9.92 -25.95 -28.33
C GLY A 207 -9.26 -25.03 -29.36
N GLN A 208 -8.71 -23.87 -29.01
CA GLN A 208 -7.96 -23.04 -29.97
C GLN A 208 -6.59 -22.58 -29.45
N CYS A 209 -5.53 -23.15 -30.03
CA CYS A 209 -4.14 -22.76 -29.80
C CYS A 209 -3.76 -21.50 -30.61
N THR A 210 -4.20 -20.33 -30.16
CA THR A 210 -3.59 -19.05 -30.59
C THR A 210 -3.41 -18.10 -29.41
N THR A 211 -2.17 -18.01 -28.93
CA THR A 211 -1.48 -16.87 -28.27
C THR A 211 -2.13 -16.02 -27.15
N ALA A 212 -3.44 -15.99 -26.94
CA ALA A 212 -4.13 -15.19 -25.93
C ALA A 212 -4.55 -16.04 -24.72
N LYS A 213 -3.62 -16.25 -23.77
CA LYS A 213 -3.95 -16.85 -22.47
C LYS A 213 -4.35 -15.74 -21.49
N SER A 214 -5.55 -15.80 -20.91
CA SER A 214 -5.90 -14.95 -19.78
C SER A 214 -5.08 -15.37 -18.56
N GLN A 215 -4.15 -14.50 -18.14
CA GLN A 215 -3.34 -14.71 -16.95
C GLN A 215 -3.93 -13.92 -15.80
N TYR A 216 -3.90 -14.52 -14.61
CA TYR A 216 -4.40 -13.92 -13.38
C TYR A 216 -3.32 -13.97 -12.31
N LEU A 217 -3.12 -12.86 -11.61
CA LEU A 217 -2.46 -12.87 -10.31
C LEU A 217 -3.47 -13.38 -9.28
N VAL A 218 -3.13 -14.47 -8.61
CA VAL A 218 -3.91 -15.01 -7.51
C VAL A 218 -3.34 -14.49 -6.20
N ILE A 219 -4.20 -13.90 -5.37
CA ILE A 219 -3.92 -13.51 -3.99
C ILE A 219 -4.84 -14.35 -3.10
N GLU A 220 -4.27 -15.24 -2.29
CA GLU A 220 -5.02 -16.27 -1.56
C GLU A 220 -4.70 -16.31 -0.05
N SER A 221 -5.71 -16.12 0.80
CA SER A 221 -5.53 -16.25 2.25
C SER A 221 -5.36 -17.71 2.66
N GLN A 222 -4.35 -17.99 3.49
CA GLN A 222 -4.18 -19.30 4.15
C GLN A 222 -4.85 -19.33 5.53
N PHE A 223 -5.70 -18.36 5.83
CA PHE A 223 -6.46 -18.20 7.06
C PHE A 223 -7.85 -17.64 6.73
N PRO A 224 -8.87 -17.91 7.57
CA PRO A 224 -10.22 -17.37 7.36
C PRO A 224 -10.30 -15.92 7.84
N CYS A 225 -10.56 -14.99 6.92
CA CYS A 225 -10.72 -13.55 7.20
C CYS A 225 -12.06 -13.04 6.66
N ARG A 226 -12.45 -11.78 6.90
CA ARG A 226 -13.65 -11.19 6.27
C ARG A 226 -13.30 -10.63 4.89
N TYR A 227 -14.32 -10.45 4.04
CA TYR A 227 -14.14 -9.87 2.70
C TYR A 227 -13.42 -8.51 2.74
N ARG A 228 -13.76 -7.67 3.72
CA ARG A 228 -13.16 -6.34 3.90
C ARG A 228 -11.66 -6.44 4.17
N ASP A 229 -11.27 -7.29 5.11
CA ASP A 229 -9.89 -7.48 5.53
C ASP A 229 -9.06 -7.99 4.33
N MET A 230 -9.58 -8.98 3.60
CA MET A 230 -8.97 -9.47 2.35
C MET A 230 -8.82 -8.38 1.28
N HIS A 231 -9.81 -7.50 1.13
CA HIS A 231 -9.72 -6.38 0.20
C HIS A 231 -8.65 -5.35 0.63
N GLU A 232 -8.49 -5.10 1.94
CA GLU A 232 -7.42 -4.22 2.47
C GLU A 232 -6.02 -4.86 2.23
N TYR A 233 -5.88 -6.20 2.34
CA TYR A 233 -4.64 -6.91 1.92
C TYR A 233 -4.37 -6.85 0.43
N VAL A 234 -5.36 -7.14 -0.42
CA VAL A 234 -5.22 -7.10 -1.90
C VAL A 234 -4.75 -5.71 -2.35
N TYR A 235 -5.24 -4.64 -1.72
CA TYR A 235 -4.80 -3.28 -1.99
C TYR A 235 -3.33 -3.07 -1.62
N ALA A 236 -2.91 -3.41 -0.39
CA ALA A 236 -1.52 -3.27 0.05
C ALA A 236 -0.53 -4.11 -0.79
N ILE A 237 -0.93 -5.33 -1.15
CA ILE A 237 -0.18 -6.24 -2.02
C ILE A 237 0.02 -5.64 -3.41
N SER A 238 -1.05 -5.14 -4.03
CA SER A 238 -0.98 -4.58 -5.37
C SER A 238 -0.13 -3.31 -5.42
N LEU A 239 -0.19 -2.46 -4.38
CA LEU A 239 0.72 -1.32 -4.25
C LEU A 239 2.19 -1.74 -4.06
N SER A 240 2.45 -2.79 -3.28
CA SER A 240 3.81 -3.32 -3.08
C SER A 240 4.39 -3.88 -4.38
N LEU A 241 3.59 -4.63 -5.16
CA LEU A 241 3.96 -5.03 -6.51
C LEU A 241 4.18 -3.83 -7.44
N GLY A 242 3.40 -2.76 -7.27
CA GLY A 242 3.58 -1.49 -7.97
C GLY A 242 4.93 -0.82 -7.68
N LEU A 243 5.37 -0.80 -6.42
CA LEU A 243 6.68 -0.25 -6.05
C LEU A 243 7.83 -1.09 -6.61
N VAL A 244 7.70 -2.43 -6.59
CA VAL A 244 8.75 -3.36 -7.04
C VAL A 244 8.84 -3.48 -8.56
N THR A 245 7.71 -3.56 -9.26
CA THR A 245 7.63 -3.89 -10.70
C THR A 245 7.17 -2.74 -11.59
N SER A 246 6.82 -1.59 -11.01
CA SER A 246 6.09 -0.50 -11.67
C SER A 246 4.67 -0.84 -12.13
N ILE A 247 4.15 -2.05 -11.82
CA ILE A 247 2.78 -2.45 -12.16
C ILE A 247 2.02 -2.84 -10.90
N ALA A 248 0.98 -2.08 -10.56
CA ALA A 248 0.04 -2.42 -9.49
C ALA A 248 -1.24 -3.01 -10.10
N PRO A 249 -1.43 -4.34 -10.07
CA PRO A 249 -2.56 -4.99 -10.72
C PRO A 249 -3.87 -4.68 -10.01
N PHE A 250 -4.88 -4.25 -10.77
CA PHE A 250 -6.23 -4.00 -10.26
C PHE A 250 -7.27 -4.38 -11.35
N ASP A 251 -7.91 -3.39 -11.96
CA ASP A 251 -9.01 -3.48 -12.95
C ASP A 251 -10.29 -4.14 -12.42
N TYR A 252 -10.23 -5.43 -12.12
CA TYR A 252 -11.31 -6.19 -11.49
C TYR A 252 -10.74 -7.44 -10.80
N ALA A 253 -11.54 -8.10 -9.97
CA ALA A 253 -11.19 -9.40 -9.41
C ALA A 253 -12.36 -10.38 -9.53
N PHE A 254 -12.04 -11.62 -9.92
CA PHE A 254 -12.87 -12.76 -9.52
C PHE A 254 -12.57 -13.07 -8.06
N VAL A 255 -13.60 -13.08 -7.21
CA VAL A 255 -13.49 -13.36 -5.78
C VAL A 255 -14.11 -14.71 -5.51
N ILE A 256 -13.32 -15.65 -5.00
CA ILE A 256 -13.76 -16.97 -4.57
C ILE A 256 -13.69 -17.02 -3.04
N ALA A 257 -14.80 -17.37 -2.40
CA ALA A 257 -14.87 -17.67 -0.98
C ALA A 257 -15.07 -19.17 -0.77
N SER A 258 -14.36 -19.76 0.19
CA SER A 258 -14.56 -21.15 0.61
C SER A 258 -14.57 -21.28 2.14
N GLY A 259 -15.28 -22.29 2.64
CA GLY A 259 -15.27 -22.65 4.07
C GLY A 259 -14.01 -23.41 4.50
N ILE A 260 -13.18 -23.86 3.55
CA ILE A 260 -11.98 -24.67 3.77
C ILE A 260 -10.81 -24.17 2.92
N GLN A 261 -9.58 -24.36 3.40
CA GLN A 261 -8.37 -23.76 2.86
C GLN A 261 -7.99 -24.33 1.48
N GLU A 262 -8.41 -25.56 1.20
CA GLU A 262 -8.04 -26.34 0.02
C GLU A 262 -8.85 -25.97 -1.23
N PHE A 263 -9.97 -25.24 -1.09
CA PHE A 263 -10.90 -24.89 -2.18
C PHE A 263 -11.46 -26.10 -2.98
N ASP A 264 -11.48 -27.29 -2.39
CA ASP A 264 -12.02 -28.54 -2.96
C ASP A 264 -13.51 -28.76 -2.69
N GLY A 265 -14.07 -28.09 -1.68
CA GLY A 265 -15.51 -28.07 -1.39
C GLY A 265 -16.31 -27.04 -2.20
N LYS A 266 -17.54 -26.76 -1.72
CA LYS A 266 -18.42 -25.73 -2.30
C LYS A 266 -17.75 -24.34 -2.21
N ILE A 267 -17.64 -23.68 -3.35
CA ILE A 267 -17.16 -22.29 -3.45
C ILE A 267 -18.33 -21.33 -3.69
N MET A 268 -18.17 -20.09 -3.24
CA MET A 268 -19.04 -18.97 -3.59
C MET A 268 -18.24 -17.98 -4.43
N GLY A 269 -18.73 -17.66 -5.63
CA GLY A 269 -18.05 -16.78 -6.58
C GLY A 269 -18.69 -15.39 -6.67
N SER A 270 -17.86 -14.39 -6.98
CA SER A 270 -18.26 -13.01 -7.25
C SER A 270 -17.29 -12.37 -8.25
N VAL A 271 -17.73 -11.31 -8.95
CA VAL A 271 -16.87 -10.41 -9.72
C VAL A 271 -17.01 -9.01 -9.13
N VAL A 272 -15.90 -8.37 -8.83
CA VAL A 272 -15.87 -6.98 -8.32
C VAL A 272 -14.97 -6.13 -9.19
N LYS A 273 -15.44 -4.94 -9.56
CA LYS A 273 -14.61 -3.93 -10.20
C LYS A 273 -13.66 -3.32 -9.18
N LEU A 274 -12.42 -3.09 -9.59
CA LEU A 274 -11.42 -2.39 -8.82
C LEU A 274 -11.12 -1.04 -9.50
N ARG A 275 -10.18 -0.28 -8.93
CA ARG A 275 -9.56 0.84 -9.66
C ARG A 275 -8.84 0.32 -10.92
N PRO A 276 -8.52 1.16 -11.92
CA PRO A 276 -7.63 0.74 -13.01
C PRO A 276 -6.26 0.28 -12.51
N THR A 277 -5.68 -0.73 -13.18
CA THR A 277 -4.30 -1.18 -13.02
C THR A 277 -3.34 -0.02 -13.25
N ILE A 278 -2.43 0.23 -12.31
CA ILE A 278 -1.45 1.32 -12.41
C ILE A 278 -0.23 0.79 -13.14
N ARG A 279 0.28 1.57 -14.10
CA ARG A 279 1.51 1.30 -14.84
C ARG A 279 2.42 2.51 -14.70
N GLY A 280 3.22 2.50 -13.64
CA GLY A 280 4.23 3.53 -13.40
C GLY A 280 5.28 3.52 -14.49
N GLN A 281 5.79 4.69 -14.85
CA GLN A 281 6.81 4.86 -15.89
C GLN A 281 8.24 4.70 -15.36
N ILE A 282 8.41 4.65 -14.04
CA ILE A 282 9.69 4.85 -13.35
C ILE A 282 9.82 3.80 -12.23
N SER A 283 10.78 2.89 -12.32
CA SER A 283 10.97 1.84 -11.31
C SER A 283 11.90 2.29 -10.18
N PHE A 284 11.66 1.81 -8.95
CA PHE A 284 12.63 1.88 -7.86
C PHE A 284 13.67 0.75 -7.90
N PHE A 285 13.40 -0.28 -8.70
CA PHE A 285 14.17 -1.51 -8.76
C PHE A 285 14.57 -1.82 -10.20
N THR A 286 15.69 -2.52 -10.33
CA THR A 286 16.04 -3.30 -11.51
C THR A 286 16.80 -4.52 -11.03
N THR A 287 16.58 -5.66 -11.67
CA THR A 287 17.45 -6.82 -11.50
C THR A 287 18.38 -7.02 -12.69
N SER A 288 18.30 -6.22 -13.77
CA SER A 288 19.12 -6.39 -14.98
C SER A 288 20.13 -5.25 -15.17
N ILE A 289 21.24 -5.34 -14.43
CA ILE A 289 22.37 -4.41 -14.56
C ILE A 289 23.01 -4.46 -15.95
N GLY A 290 23.02 -5.62 -16.60
CA GLY A 290 23.55 -5.77 -17.98
C GLY A 290 22.76 -4.99 -19.04
N LEU A 291 21.45 -4.82 -18.88
CA LEU A 291 20.64 -3.95 -19.76
C LEU A 291 20.84 -2.48 -19.42
N LEU A 292 20.91 -2.15 -18.13
CA LEU A 292 21.13 -0.78 -17.66
C LEU A 292 22.49 -0.23 -18.11
N ARG A 293 23.56 -1.03 -18.05
CA ARG A 293 24.89 -0.66 -18.56
C ARG A 293 24.89 -0.39 -20.07
N LYS A 294 24.10 -1.14 -20.85
CA LYS A 294 23.92 -0.85 -22.29
C LYS A 294 23.16 0.46 -22.52
N HIS A 295 22.18 0.79 -21.68
CA HIS A 295 21.42 2.04 -21.78
C HIS A 295 22.24 3.30 -21.40
N LEU A 296 23.12 3.15 -20.41
CA LEU A 296 23.91 4.25 -19.83
C LEU A 296 25.33 4.39 -20.40
N LYS A 297 25.74 3.52 -21.32
CA LYS A 297 27.06 3.57 -21.96
C LYS A 297 27.35 4.96 -22.55
N GLY A 298 28.47 5.56 -22.19
CA GLY A 298 28.86 6.90 -22.62
C GLY A 298 28.12 8.07 -21.93
N LYS A 299 27.18 7.79 -21.03
CA LYS A 299 26.45 8.80 -20.23
C LYS A 299 26.86 8.77 -18.76
N ALA A 300 26.91 7.57 -18.17
CA ALA A 300 27.12 7.34 -16.74
C ALA A 300 28.13 6.21 -16.47
N ASP A 301 29.13 6.04 -17.33
CA ASP A 301 30.13 4.97 -17.22
C ASP A 301 30.86 4.97 -15.86
N TYR A 302 30.97 6.15 -15.22
CA TYR A 302 31.55 6.33 -13.89
C TYR A 302 30.81 5.58 -12.77
N ALA A 303 29.56 5.17 -12.99
CA ALA A 303 28.69 4.60 -11.96
C ALA A 303 28.72 3.06 -11.90
N PHE A 304 29.38 2.40 -12.85
CA PHE A 304 29.53 0.95 -12.93
C PHE A 304 30.83 0.32 -12.38
N PRO A 305 31.93 1.05 -12.05
CA PRO A 305 33.15 0.42 -11.52
C PRO A 305 32.94 -0.51 -10.31
N PRO A 306 32.04 -0.22 -9.33
CA PRO A 306 31.77 -1.14 -8.21
C PRO A 306 31.20 -2.50 -8.63
N ASP A 307 30.61 -2.58 -9.83
CA ASP A 307 29.98 -3.78 -10.38
C ASP A 307 30.85 -4.48 -11.45
N CYS A 308 32.11 -4.04 -11.65
CA CYS A 308 33.01 -4.53 -12.69
C CYS A 308 34.29 -5.19 -12.15
N ASP A 309 34.90 -6.05 -12.96
CA ASP A 309 36.27 -6.55 -12.78
C ASP A 309 37.33 -5.48 -13.17
N GLU A 310 38.62 -5.79 -12.99
CA GLU A 310 39.73 -4.89 -13.29
C GLU A 310 39.83 -4.56 -14.80
N GLU A 311 39.39 -5.49 -15.66
CA GLU A 311 39.26 -5.34 -17.11
C GLU A 311 38.00 -4.56 -17.52
N GLY A 312 37.11 -4.24 -16.58
CA GLY A 312 35.90 -3.46 -16.78
C GLY A 312 34.68 -4.24 -17.31
N ASN A 313 34.63 -5.58 -17.21
CA ASN A 313 33.44 -6.40 -17.47
C ASN A 313 32.54 -6.48 -16.23
N LEU A 314 31.23 -6.66 -16.40
CA LEU A 314 30.31 -6.80 -15.25
C LEU A 314 30.53 -8.12 -14.49
N LEU A 315 30.71 -8.04 -13.17
CA LEU A 315 30.86 -9.19 -12.27
C LEU A 315 29.60 -10.08 -12.23
N LYS A 316 28.42 -9.47 -12.34
CA LYS A 316 27.12 -10.15 -12.49
C LYS A 316 26.30 -9.44 -13.57
N ASN A 317 25.54 -10.21 -14.36
CA ASN A 317 24.55 -9.63 -15.30
C ASN A 317 23.21 -9.28 -14.63
N TYR A 318 22.97 -9.81 -13.42
CA TYR A 318 21.77 -9.58 -12.64
C TYR A 318 22.09 -9.24 -11.18
N LEU A 319 21.31 -8.34 -10.60
CA LEU A 319 21.31 -8.06 -9.17
C LEU A 319 20.43 -9.09 -8.44
N ASP A 320 20.76 -9.36 -7.19
CA ASP A 320 20.01 -10.29 -6.36
C ASP A 320 18.59 -9.73 -6.10
N PRO A 321 17.52 -10.56 -6.18
CA PRO A 321 16.13 -10.11 -6.04
C PRO A 321 15.77 -9.74 -4.59
N MET A 322 14.62 -9.08 -4.41
CA MET A 322 14.04 -8.85 -3.09
C MET A 322 13.59 -10.18 -2.47
N THR A 323 13.91 -10.42 -1.20
CA THR A 323 13.47 -11.64 -0.50
C THR A 323 11.96 -11.65 -0.20
N GLU A 324 11.35 -12.83 -0.03
CA GLU A 324 9.95 -12.96 0.42
C GLU A 324 9.70 -12.22 1.75
N GLN A 325 10.71 -12.14 2.62
CA GLN A 325 10.62 -11.45 3.93
C GLN A 325 10.61 -9.93 3.78
N GLU A 326 11.48 -9.35 2.96
CA GLU A 326 11.48 -7.90 2.67
C GLU A 326 10.17 -7.49 1.99
N PHE A 327 9.67 -8.30 1.06
CA PHE A 327 8.38 -8.06 0.42
C PHE A 327 7.21 -8.16 1.42
N SER A 328 7.26 -9.12 2.36
CA SER A 328 6.28 -9.22 3.47
C SER A 328 6.32 -7.99 4.39
N GLY A 329 7.50 -7.44 4.65
CA GLY A 329 7.69 -6.20 5.39
C GLY A 329 7.02 -5.01 4.70
N LEU A 330 7.25 -4.87 3.40
CA LEU A 330 6.63 -3.82 2.57
C LEU A 330 5.10 -3.92 2.57
N VAL A 331 4.55 -5.10 2.32
CA VAL A 331 3.09 -5.32 2.36
C VAL A 331 2.52 -5.02 3.75
N SER A 332 3.18 -5.49 4.82
CA SER A 332 2.76 -5.26 6.20
C SER A 332 2.76 -3.77 6.57
N MET A 333 3.76 -3.02 6.13
CA MET A 333 3.87 -1.58 6.35
C MET A 333 2.73 -0.81 5.67
N LEU A 334 2.46 -1.10 4.39
CA LEU A 334 1.39 -0.45 3.64
C LEU A 334 -0.01 -0.86 4.14
N HIS A 335 -0.19 -2.11 4.59
CA HIS A 335 -1.45 -2.55 5.19
C HIS A 335 -1.75 -1.82 6.51
N LYS A 336 -0.74 -1.67 7.37
CA LYS A 336 -0.89 -1.03 8.69
C LYS A 336 -1.10 0.49 8.61
N SER A 337 -0.60 1.17 7.58
CA SER A 337 -0.76 2.62 7.42
C SER A 337 -1.38 3.00 6.08
N LYS A 338 -2.61 3.52 6.13
CA LYS A 338 -3.34 4.05 4.97
C LYS A 338 -2.65 5.26 4.35
N ASP A 339 -1.90 6.02 5.14
CA ASP A 339 -1.16 7.18 4.68
C ASP A 339 0.15 6.78 3.97
N LEU A 340 0.83 5.72 4.42
CA LEU A 340 1.93 5.13 3.66
C LEU A 340 1.43 4.45 2.38
N ALA A 341 0.29 3.74 2.42
CA ALA A 341 -0.34 3.19 1.21
C ALA A 341 -0.75 4.28 0.21
N ARG A 342 -1.25 5.43 0.70
CA ARG A 342 -1.53 6.60 -0.15
C ARG A 342 -0.26 7.23 -0.72
N SER A 343 0.81 7.29 0.06
CA SER A 343 2.11 7.81 -0.39
C SER A 343 2.74 6.88 -1.44
N ALA A 344 2.73 5.56 -1.21
CA ALA A 344 3.14 4.56 -2.18
C ALA A 344 2.35 4.68 -3.49
N LEU A 345 1.03 4.86 -3.38
CA LEU A 345 0.17 5.15 -4.53
C LEU A 345 0.63 6.41 -5.29
N MET A 346 0.85 7.52 -4.59
CA MET A 346 1.31 8.79 -5.18
C MET A 346 2.67 8.67 -5.89
N LEU A 347 3.52 7.72 -5.48
CA LEU A 347 4.79 7.44 -6.14
C LEU A 347 4.62 6.61 -7.42
N ILE A 348 3.74 5.62 -7.44
CA ILE A 348 3.55 4.75 -8.62
C ILE A 348 2.63 5.37 -9.69
N ASP A 349 1.63 6.14 -9.27
CA ASP A 349 0.60 6.77 -10.12
C ASP A 349 1.12 8.07 -10.77
N SER A 350 2.18 7.92 -11.58
CA SER A 350 2.97 9.01 -12.18
C SER A 350 2.41 9.41 -13.54
N SER A 351 1.48 10.37 -13.55
CA SER A 351 1.02 11.05 -14.78
C SER A 351 1.91 12.26 -15.12
N MET A 352 2.11 12.52 -16.41
CA MET A 352 3.33 13.18 -16.94
C MET A 352 3.45 14.71 -16.77
N ASN A 353 2.68 15.37 -15.91
CA ASN A 353 2.92 16.79 -15.61
C ASN A 353 3.95 16.92 -14.48
N LEU A 354 5.13 17.47 -14.76
CA LEU A 354 6.26 17.59 -13.82
C LEU A 354 5.99 18.53 -12.64
N GLU A 355 5.24 19.62 -12.83
CA GLU A 355 4.83 20.51 -11.72
C GLU A 355 3.93 19.76 -10.74
N CYS A 356 2.92 19.05 -11.26
CA CYS A 356 2.08 18.17 -10.46
C CYS A 356 2.90 17.04 -9.81
N LEU A 357 3.84 16.44 -10.55
CA LEU A 357 4.66 15.32 -10.08
C LEU A 357 5.54 15.72 -8.89
N GLY A 358 6.22 16.86 -8.96
CA GLY A 358 7.04 17.38 -7.87
C GLY A 358 6.22 17.72 -6.63
N ALA A 359 5.04 18.33 -6.81
CA ALA A 359 4.11 18.58 -5.70
C ALA A 359 3.56 17.28 -5.09
N ILE A 360 3.21 16.28 -5.91
CA ILE A 360 2.76 14.95 -5.47
C ILE A 360 3.86 14.26 -4.66
N TYR A 361 5.10 14.27 -5.13
CA TYR A 361 6.23 13.67 -4.40
C TYR A 361 6.60 14.43 -3.14
N ALA A 362 6.48 15.77 -3.12
CA ALA A 362 6.64 16.58 -1.91
C ALA A 362 5.59 16.24 -0.83
N VAL A 363 4.32 16.08 -1.22
CA VAL A 363 3.24 15.65 -0.31
C VAL A 363 3.47 14.20 0.16
N ALA A 364 3.87 13.29 -0.72
CA ALA A 364 4.23 11.92 -0.34
C ALA A 364 5.37 11.91 0.68
N LEU A 365 6.44 12.70 0.47
CA LEU A 365 7.56 12.83 1.40
C LEU A 365 7.12 13.33 2.77
N GLU A 366 6.35 14.43 2.83
CA GLU A 366 5.83 14.95 4.10
C GLU A 366 4.93 13.94 4.83
N THR A 367 4.14 13.17 4.09
CA THR A 367 3.23 12.14 4.64
C THR A 367 4.03 10.97 5.22
N ILE A 368 5.01 10.45 4.47
CA ILE A 368 5.93 9.40 4.92
C ILE A 368 6.65 9.85 6.20
N CYS A 369 7.33 10.99 6.17
CA CYS A 369 8.02 11.55 7.32
C CYS A 369 7.10 11.71 8.56
N SER A 370 5.86 12.22 8.37
CA SER A 370 4.86 12.31 9.45
C SER A 370 4.56 10.95 10.07
N VAL A 371 4.25 9.93 9.26
CA VAL A 371 3.92 8.59 9.78
C VAL A 371 5.13 7.96 10.47
N LEU A 372 6.34 8.11 9.91
CA LEU A 372 7.55 7.56 10.51
C LEU A 372 7.88 8.22 11.85
N ILE A 373 7.65 9.51 12.01
CA ILE A 373 7.83 10.21 13.30
C ILE A 373 6.75 9.76 14.31
N GLU A 374 5.48 9.70 13.89
CA GLU A 374 4.35 9.28 14.73
C GLU A 374 4.51 7.83 15.22
N ALA A 375 4.90 6.90 14.34
CA ALA A 375 5.10 5.49 14.65
C ALA A 375 6.30 5.23 15.59
N ASN A 376 7.22 6.21 15.72
CA ASN A 376 8.45 6.07 16.48
C ASN A 376 8.66 7.26 17.45
N LYS A 377 7.60 7.88 18.01
CA LYS A 377 7.68 9.13 18.80
C LYS A 377 8.82 9.20 19.81
N GLU A 378 9.06 8.13 20.56
CA GLU A 378 10.15 8.02 21.54
C GLU A 378 11.56 8.27 20.95
N SER A 379 11.73 8.05 19.64
CA SER A 379 12.96 8.34 18.89
C SER A 379 13.12 9.80 18.48
N PHE A 380 12.11 10.64 18.71
CA PHE A 380 12.03 12.02 18.23
C PHE A 380 11.66 13.03 19.32
N SER A 381 11.54 12.60 20.59
CA SER A 381 11.19 13.42 21.77
C SER A 381 11.89 14.78 21.79
N ASP A 382 13.19 14.77 21.51
CA ASP A 382 14.09 15.93 21.65
C ASP A 382 13.82 17.03 20.62
N TYR A 383 13.02 16.75 19.58
CA TYR A 383 12.69 17.69 18.50
C TYR A 383 11.25 18.21 18.56
N PHE A 384 10.46 17.78 19.55
CA PHE A 384 9.14 18.36 19.80
C PHE A 384 9.28 19.62 20.66
N GLU A 385 9.13 20.77 20.01
CA GLU A 385 9.02 22.06 20.69
C GLU A 385 7.66 22.19 21.36
N LYS A 386 7.63 22.61 22.62
CA LYS A 386 6.39 23.04 23.28
C LYS A 386 6.05 24.45 22.85
N LYS A 387 5.02 24.61 22.01
CA LYS A 387 4.44 25.93 21.72
C LYS A 387 3.61 26.40 22.93
N PRO A 388 3.35 27.72 23.09
CA PRO A 388 2.51 28.24 24.17
C PRO A 388 1.03 27.78 24.16
N TRP A 389 0.62 27.06 23.11
CA TRP A 389 -0.75 26.63 22.84
C TRP A 389 -0.83 25.10 22.72
N ASP A 390 -0.23 24.41 23.69
CA ASP A 390 -0.32 22.97 24.05
C ASP A 390 -0.10 21.87 22.99
N ASP A 391 0.11 22.20 21.71
CA ASP A 391 0.52 21.24 20.69
C ASP A 391 2.06 21.04 20.65
N GLU A 392 2.50 19.78 20.72
CA GLU A 392 3.88 19.37 20.43
C GLU A 392 4.21 19.61 18.94
N TRP A 393 5.17 20.48 18.66
CA TRP A 393 5.48 20.93 17.29
C TRP A 393 6.88 20.54 16.86
N ILE A 394 7.01 19.93 15.68
CA ILE A 394 8.30 19.70 15.02
C ILE A 394 8.45 20.62 13.81
N SER A 395 9.61 21.27 13.68
CA SER A 395 9.89 22.17 12.56
C SER A 395 9.90 21.43 11.22
N ASN A 396 9.51 22.12 10.15
CA ASN A 396 9.48 21.53 8.79
C ASN A 396 10.85 21.00 8.32
N LYS A 397 11.96 21.60 8.75
CA LYS A 397 13.32 21.09 8.50
C LYS A 397 13.53 19.77 9.24
N ASN A 398 13.30 19.74 10.56
CA ASN A 398 13.45 18.53 11.37
C ASN A 398 12.52 17.40 10.90
N LYS A 399 11.25 17.69 10.61
CA LYS A 399 10.27 16.71 10.11
C LYS A 399 10.79 15.94 8.89
N LEU A 400 11.41 16.66 7.95
CA LEU A 400 11.88 16.09 6.69
C LEU A 400 13.23 15.38 6.79
N THR A 401 14.14 15.85 7.65
CA THR A 401 15.52 15.32 7.70
C THR A 401 15.76 14.30 8.80
N ARG A 402 15.13 14.46 9.98
CA ARG A 402 15.40 13.57 11.14
C ARG A 402 15.06 12.10 10.91
N PRO A 403 14.09 11.68 10.07
CA PRO A 403 13.91 10.26 9.76
C PRO A 403 15.18 9.58 9.23
N PHE A 404 15.98 10.27 8.42
CA PHE A 404 17.26 9.76 7.90
C PHE A 404 18.38 9.69 8.96
N GLU A 405 18.32 10.53 9.99
CA GLU A 405 19.35 10.66 11.04
C GLU A 405 19.05 9.87 12.31
N ARG A 406 17.78 9.50 12.52
CA ARG A 406 17.33 8.84 13.75
C ARG A 406 16.91 7.40 13.54
N LEU A 407 16.29 7.03 12.42
CA LEU A 407 15.80 5.66 12.23
C LEU A 407 16.93 4.77 11.70
N VAL A 408 17.35 3.80 12.53
CA VAL A 408 18.43 2.84 12.21
C VAL A 408 18.09 2.06 10.94
N GLU A 409 16.81 1.74 10.77
CA GLU A 409 16.24 1.01 9.64
C GLU A 409 16.50 1.72 8.31
N ILE A 410 16.71 3.03 8.30
CA ILE A 410 16.95 3.81 7.08
C ILE A 410 18.37 3.59 6.55
N GLY A 411 19.38 3.47 7.43
CA GLY A 411 20.78 3.21 7.06
C GLY A 411 21.32 4.15 5.97
N HIS A 412 20.93 5.43 6.00
CA HIS A 412 21.29 6.42 5.00
C HIS A 412 21.21 7.84 5.61
N GLU A 413 22.28 8.28 6.26
CA GLU A 413 22.37 9.65 6.80
C GLU A 413 22.59 10.67 5.67
N LEU A 414 21.92 11.82 5.75
CA LEU A 414 22.06 12.91 4.79
C LEU A 414 23.12 13.92 5.26
N SER A 415 24.03 14.30 4.36
CA SER A 415 24.93 15.43 4.59
C SER A 415 24.15 16.74 4.76
N GLU A 416 24.77 17.76 5.37
CA GLU A 416 24.11 19.06 5.58
C GLU A 416 23.63 19.69 4.28
N GLU A 417 24.44 19.64 3.23
CA GLU A 417 24.08 20.08 1.87
C GLU A 417 22.86 19.33 1.33
N LYS A 418 22.80 17.99 1.49
CA LYS A 418 21.67 17.18 1.02
C LYS A 418 20.40 17.42 1.84
N ARG A 419 20.50 17.76 3.13
CA ARG A 419 19.36 18.18 3.96
C ARG A 419 18.77 19.49 3.48
N ASP A 420 19.61 20.47 3.17
CA ASP A 420 19.15 21.77 2.70
C ASP A 420 18.67 21.71 1.25
N GLU A 421 19.29 20.90 0.38
CA GLU A 421 18.79 20.55 -0.96
C GLU A 421 17.35 19.97 -0.85
N LEU A 422 17.13 18.96 -0.01
CA LEU A 422 15.83 18.32 0.18
C LEU A 422 14.75 19.32 0.62
N VAL A 423 15.04 20.14 1.64
CA VAL A 423 14.08 21.13 2.16
C VAL A 423 13.78 22.21 1.11
N ASN A 424 14.80 22.70 0.39
CA ASN A 424 14.63 23.72 -0.63
C ASN A 424 13.85 23.20 -1.85
N ILE A 425 14.14 22.00 -2.33
CA ILE A 425 13.37 21.35 -3.41
C ILE A 425 11.92 21.15 -2.98
N ARG A 426 11.67 20.65 -1.76
CA ARG A 426 10.29 20.47 -1.25
C ARG A 426 9.54 21.81 -1.20
N ASN A 427 10.16 22.84 -0.65
CA ASN A 427 9.57 24.17 -0.52
C ASN A 427 9.27 24.81 -1.89
N SER A 428 10.12 24.60 -2.90
CA SER A 428 9.91 25.15 -4.24
C SER A 428 8.59 24.68 -4.87
N PHE A 429 8.26 23.38 -4.72
CA PHE A 429 7.00 22.81 -5.21
C PHE A 429 5.77 23.18 -4.38
N LEU A 430 5.87 23.26 -3.04
CA LEU A 430 4.69 23.51 -2.18
C LEU A 430 4.37 24.98 -1.92
N HIS A 431 5.32 25.91 -2.12
CA HIS A 431 5.13 27.34 -1.87
C HIS A 431 5.11 28.19 -3.16
N GLY A 432 4.86 27.56 -4.32
CA GLY A 432 4.72 28.24 -5.61
C GLY A 432 6.02 28.81 -6.19
N GLY A 433 7.15 28.63 -5.50
CA GLY A 433 8.47 29.07 -5.94
C GLY A 433 9.16 28.01 -6.79
N VAL A 434 8.51 27.51 -7.85
CA VAL A 434 8.91 26.34 -8.67
C VAL A 434 10.17 26.66 -9.52
N LEU A 435 11.28 26.86 -8.80
CA LEU A 435 12.66 27.10 -9.23
C LEU A 435 12.88 28.26 -10.22
N GLY A 436 11.86 29.07 -10.50
CA GLY A 436 11.96 30.23 -11.40
C GLY A 436 12.16 29.87 -12.87
N PHE A 437 11.92 28.62 -13.25
CA PHE A 437 12.14 28.18 -14.63
C PHE A 437 11.12 28.79 -15.59
N SER A 438 11.61 29.18 -16.76
CA SER A 438 10.76 29.56 -17.88
C SER A 438 9.99 28.36 -18.46
N HIS A 439 8.91 28.60 -19.20
CA HIS A 439 8.15 27.54 -19.89
C HIS A 439 9.04 26.71 -20.85
N THR A 440 10.12 27.29 -21.38
CA THR A 440 11.14 26.61 -22.20
C THR A 440 12.14 25.77 -21.41
N GLU A 441 12.17 25.90 -20.09
CA GLU A 441 13.09 25.20 -19.17
C GLU A 441 12.40 24.16 -18.29
N TYR A 442 11.09 23.96 -18.47
CA TYR A 442 10.25 23.03 -17.70
C TYR A 442 10.86 21.64 -17.49
N TYR A 443 11.63 21.12 -18.46
CA TYR A 443 12.34 19.84 -18.35
C TYR A 443 13.34 19.78 -17.18
N LYS A 444 13.86 20.93 -16.72
CA LYS A 444 14.77 21.01 -15.55
C LYS A 444 14.08 20.63 -14.24
N LEU A 445 12.74 20.62 -14.18
CA LEU A 445 11.99 20.13 -13.02
C LEU A 445 12.09 18.61 -12.83
N LEU A 446 12.50 17.86 -13.86
CA LEU A 446 12.60 16.40 -13.78
C LEU A 446 13.66 15.94 -12.75
N TYR A 447 14.81 16.60 -12.66
CA TYR A 447 15.85 16.27 -11.69
C TYR A 447 15.37 16.48 -10.23
N PRO A 448 14.82 17.65 -9.84
CA PRO A 448 14.17 17.84 -8.54
C PRO A 448 13.03 16.84 -8.25
N CYS A 449 12.22 16.47 -9.24
CA CYS A 449 11.20 15.42 -9.08
C CYS A 449 11.84 14.07 -8.75
N MET A 450 12.88 13.67 -9.49
CA MET A 450 13.58 12.40 -9.24
C MET A 450 14.31 12.39 -7.90
N LYS A 451 14.78 13.55 -7.41
CA LYS A 451 15.28 13.72 -6.03
C LYS A 451 14.22 13.42 -4.98
N LEU A 452 13.07 14.09 -5.04
CA LEU A 452 11.96 13.84 -4.10
C LEU A 452 11.51 12.38 -4.14
N ARG A 453 11.37 11.81 -5.35
CA ARG A 453 11.08 10.38 -5.55
C ARG A 453 12.09 9.49 -4.83
N CYS A 454 13.39 9.75 -5.04
CA CYS A 454 14.47 8.98 -4.44
C CYS A 454 14.40 9.01 -2.91
N PHE A 455 14.23 10.20 -2.30
CA PHE A 455 14.06 10.34 -0.85
C PHE A 455 12.83 9.57 -0.32
N CYS A 456 11.69 9.64 -1.00
CA CYS A 456 10.51 8.83 -0.65
C CYS A 456 10.78 7.32 -0.76
N GLY A 457 11.47 6.89 -1.81
CA GLY A 457 11.85 5.49 -2.05
C GLY A 457 12.77 4.95 -0.97
N ILE A 458 13.80 5.71 -0.59
CA ILE A 458 14.70 5.37 0.53
C ILE A 458 13.86 5.19 1.81
N LEU A 459 13.06 6.18 2.19
CA LEU A 459 12.28 6.11 3.44
C LEU A 459 11.30 4.92 3.47
N LEU A 460 10.53 4.69 2.41
CA LEU A 460 9.57 3.59 2.35
C LEU A 460 10.24 2.21 2.32
N LEU A 461 11.23 2.02 1.45
CA LEU A 461 11.82 0.70 1.23
C LEU A 461 12.73 0.29 2.40
N ARG A 462 13.52 1.23 2.93
CA ARG A 462 14.38 0.97 4.07
C ARG A 462 13.59 0.73 5.36
N TYR A 463 12.55 1.52 5.63
CA TYR A 463 11.67 1.28 6.78
C TYR A 463 10.85 -0.03 6.67
N ALA A 464 10.57 -0.48 5.44
CA ALA A 464 10.01 -1.82 5.19
C ALA A 464 11.01 -2.97 5.41
N GLY A 465 12.30 -2.66 5.63
CA GLY A 465 13.37 -3.63 5.87
C GLY A 465 14.20 -4.02 4.66
N PHE A 466 13.95 -3.46 3.46
CA PHE A 466 14.70 -3.79 2.25
C PHE A 466 16.12 -3.21 2.31
N LYS A 467 17.14 -4.06 2.21
CA LYS A 467 18.57 -3.63 2.27
C LYS A 467 19.26 -3.56 0.91
N GLY A 468 18.68 -4.15 -0.14
CA GLY A 468 19.27 -4.17 -1.48
C GLY A 468 19.41 -2.79 -2.16
N PRO A 469 19.96 -2.73 -3.38
CA PRO A 469 20.14 -1.49 -4.12
C PRO A 469 18.80 -0.86 -4.53
N ILE A 470 18.65 0.44 -4.32
CA ILE A 470 17.52 1.25 -4.83
C ILE A 470 18.02 2.06 -6.03
N LEU A 471 17.29 2.02 -7.15
CA LEU A 471 17.69 2.68 -8.40
C LEU A 471 17.57 4.21 -8.30
N ASN A 472 18.66 4.93 -8.57
CA ASN A 472 18.66 6.38 -8.70
C ASN A 472 18.17 6.78 -10.10
N ASN A 473 16.87 7.06 -10.21
CA ASN A 473 16.24 7.42 -11.50
C ASN A 473 16.85 8.67 -12.16
N ALA A 474 17.47 9.58 -11.40
CA ALA A 474 18.12 10.75 -12.00
C ALA A 474 19.37 10.37 -12.82
N VAL A 475 20.12 9.35 -12.38
CA VAL A 475 21.29 8.82 -13.09
C VAL A 475 20.85 7.87 -14.19
N GLU A 476 19.83 7.04 -13.95
CA GLU A 476 19.28 6.10 -14.94
C GLU A 476 18.67 6.81 -16.17
N MET A 477 18.01 7.96 -15.96
CA MET A 477 17.54 8.82 -17.07
C MET A 477 18.67 9.65 -17.71
N GLY A 478 19.88 9.65 -17.16
CA GLY A 478 21.01 10.43 -17.64
C GLY A 478 20.85 11.95 -17.48
N LEU A 479 20.20 12.41 -16.39
CA LEU A 479 19.94 13.83 -16.16
C LEU A 479 21.26 14.58 -15.89
N LYS A 480 21.46 15.71 -16.57
CA LYS A 480 22.76 16.42 -16.63
C LYS A 480 23.32 16.74 -15.25
N GLU A 481 22.46 17.19 -14.34
CA GLU A 481 22.78 17.55 -12.97
C GLU A 481 23.27 16.34 -12.17
N ALA A 482 22.62 15.17 -12.32
CA ALA A 482 23.04 13.94 -11.65
C ALA A 482 24.40 13.42 -12.16
N ILE A 483 24.61 13.49 -13.48
CA ILE A 483 25.87 13.08 -14.13
C ILE A 483 27.02 14.03 -13.76
N ALA A 484 26.77 15.35 -13.74
CA ALA A 484 27.77 16.35 -13.35
C ALA A 484 28.21 16.18 -11.89
N ASN A 485 27.26 15.90 -10.99
CA ASN A 485 27.51 15.61 -9.58
C ASN A 485 28.08 14.21 -9.33
N LYS A 486 28.25 13.38 -10.38
CA LYS A 486 28.67 11.97 -10.32
C LYS A 486 27.87 11.15 -9.30
N GLU A 487 26.56 11.36 -9.26
CA GLU A 487 25.72 10.68 -8.28
C GLU A 487 25.70 9.16 -8.52
N PRO A 488 25.61 8.33 -7.47
CA PRO A 488 25.60 6.88 -7.60
C PRO A 488 24.32 6.40 -8.30
N LEU A 489 24.46 5.40 -9.16
CA LEU A 489 23.35 4.77 -9.87
C LEU A 489 22.45 3.94 -8.94
N PHE A 490 23.03 3.37 -7.88
CA PHE A 490 22.32 2.63 -6.85
C PHE A 490 22.53 3.30 -5.49
N ILE A 491 21.45 3.56 -4.77
CA ILE A 491 21.51 3.90 -3.36
C ILE A 491 21.58 2.58 -2.57
N THR A 492 22.74 2.33 -1.98
CA THR A 492 22.99 1.15 -1.11
C THR A 492 22.46 1.39 0.30
N TYR A 493 22.52 0.37 1.15
CA TYR A 493 22.27 0.50 2.59
C TYR A 493 23.63 0.57 3.29
N ASP A 494 23.83 1.55 4.16
CA ASP A 494 25.06 1.71 4.92
C ASP A 494 24.97 0.95 6.26
N GLU A 495 25.63 -0.21 6.31
CA GLU A 495 25.66 -1.03 7.53
C GLU A 495 26.48 -0.40 8.65
N GLU A 496 27.52 0.39 8.34
CA GLU A 496 28.38 0.99 9.36
C GLU A 496 27.70 2.23 9.96
N ALA A 497 27.14 3.12 9.14
CA ALA A 497 26.33 4.24 9.63
C ALA A 497 25.15 3.76 10.50
N ALA A 498 24.49 2.65 10.12
CA ALA A 498 23.45 2.04 10.94
C ALA A 498 23.98 1.53 12.30
N LYS A 499 25.18 0.93 12.35
CA LYS A 499 25.82 0.49 13.61
C LYS A 499 26.21 1.67 14.49
N GLU A 500 26.82 2.71 13.92
CA GLU A 500 27.20 3.94 14.63
C GLU A 500 25.98 4.63 15.24
N LEU A 501 24.86 4.68 14.51
CA LEU A 501 23.59 5.25 14.97
C LEU A 501 23.01 4.45 16.16
N VAL A 502 23.10 3.11 16.13
CA VAL A 502 22.73 2.25 17.27
C VAL A 502 23.62 2.52 18.48
N GLU A 503 24.94 2.67 18.31
CA GLU A 503 25.84 3.00 19.42
C GLU A 503 25.56 4.37 20.01
N LYS A 504 25.35 5.38 19.16
CA LYS A 504 25.01 6.75 19.57
C LYS A 504 23.75 6.75 20.42
N ARG A 505 22.68 6.06 19.98
CA ARG A 505 21.44 5.89 20.76
C ARG A 505 21.65 5.19 22.10
N LYS A 506 22.51 4.17 22.18
CA LYS A 506 22.85 3.51 23.46
C LYS A 506 23.53 4.49 24.42
N LYS A 507 24.47 5.30 23.92
CA LYS A 507 25.19 6.33 24.70
C LYS A 507 24.26 7.47 25.13
N GLU A 508 23.30 7.88 24.29
CA GLU A 508 22.26 8.88 24.63
C GLU A 508 21.34 8.37 25.75
N LYS A 509 20.78 7.16 25.63
CA LYS A 509 19.93 6.56 26.68
C LYS A 509 20.64 6.38 28.02
N GLN A 510 21.90 5.97 28.01
CA GLN A 510 22.70 5.85 29.24
C GLN A 510 22.85 7.20 29.96
N LYS A 511 23.09 8.29 29.23
CA LYS A 511 23.16 9.64 29.81
C LYS A 511 21.82 10.10 30.38
N GLU A 512 20.72 9.84 29.69
CA GLU A 512 19.38 10.15 30.20
C GLU A 512 19.07 9.38 31.50
N GLU A 513 19.46 8.12 31.59
CA GLU A 513 19.32 7.32 32.82
C GLU A 513 20.19 7.87 33.95
N GLU A 514 21.45 8.24 33.67
CA GLU A 514 22.37 8.86 34.64
C GLU A 514 21.85 10.23 35.15
N GLU A 515 21.41 11.11 34.26
CA GLU A 515 20.84 12.42 34.60
C GLU A 515 19.55 12.28 35.42
N ASN A 516 18.66 11.37 35.05
CA ASN A 516 17.44 11.11 35.82
C ASN A 516 17.74 10.52 37.20
N ASN A 517 18.75 9.64 37.32
CA ASN A 517 19.19 9.11 38.61
C ASN A 517 19.77 10.21 39.51
N THR A 518 20.64 11.07 38.97
CA THR A 518 21.22 12.22 39.70
C THR A 518 20.11 13.17 40.16
N ARG A 519 19.20 13.54 39.26
CA ARG A 519 18.07 14.44 39.55
C ARG A 519 17.09 13.88 40.58
N ASN A 520 16.99 12.54 40.70
CA ASN A 520 16.21 11.88 41.74
C ASN A 520 16.96 11.80 43.07
N GLN A 521 18.29 11.63 43.06
CA GLN A 521 19.13 11.74 44.27
C GLN A 521 19.08 13.16 44.85
N ASP A 522 19.22 14.19 44.02
CA ASP A 522 19.13 15.59 44.46
C ASP A 522 17.77 15.93 45.06
N LYS A 523 16.66 15.55 44.41
CA LYS A 523 15.31 15.71 44.96
C LYS A 523 15.13 15.01 46.32
N ASN A 524 15.72 13.83 46.50
CA ASN A 524 15.67 13.12 47.78
C ASN A 524 16.55 13.79 48.85
N ASN A 525 17.70 14.37 48.46
CA ASN A 525 18.58 15.11 49.35
C ASN A 525 17.95 16.43 49.82
N THR A 526 17.38 17.25 48.92
CA THR A 526 16.68 18.50 49.30
C THR A 526 15.52 18.20 50.26
N ARG A 527 14.71 17.17 49.96
CA ARG A 527 13.55 16.77 50.78
C ARG A 527 13.94 16.19 52.16
N ASN A 528 15.18 15.75 52.34
CA ASN A 528 15.74 15.35 53.63
C ASN A 528 16.39 16.53 54.37
N GLN A 529 16.98 17.51 53.67
CA GLN A 529 17.49 18.73 54.29
C GLN A 529 16.36 19.61 54.84
N ASP A 530 15.26 19.80 54.10
CA ASP A 530 14.10 20.58 54.59
C ASP A 530 13.47 20.00 55.86
N LYS A 531 13.50 18.67 56.01
CA LYS A 531 13.01 17.96 57.21
C LYS A 531 13.95 18.04 58.41
N ASN A 532 15.25 18.21 58.19
CA ASN A 532 16.22 18.33 59.28
C ASN A 532 16.41 19.78 59.74
N SER A 533 16.27 20.76 58.84
CA SER A 533 16.42 22.18 59.16
C SER A 533 15.29 22.79 59.99
N THR A 534 14.12 22.14 60.09
CA THR A 534 12.99 22.62 60.91
C THR A 534 12.96 22.10 62.36
N ARG A 535 13.92 21.27 62.79
CA ARG A 535 13.82 20.56 64.09
C ARG A 535 14.69 21.08 65.25
N ASN A 536 15.54 22.10 65.06
CA ASN A 536 16.49 22.54 66.08
C ASN A 536 16.57 24.07 66.30
N GLN A 537 15.44 24.74 66.57
CA GLN A 537 15.42 25.99 67.35
C GLN A 537 14.17 26.05 68.25
N GLY A 538 14.33 26.48 69.51
CA GLY A 538 13.23 26.72 70.46
C GLY A 538 13.08 25.66 71.56
N LYS A 539 13.63 25.96 72.75
CA LYS A 539 13.53 25.14 73.96
C LYS A 539 12.72 25.87 75.05
N ASP A 540 12.05 25.07 75.87
CA ASP A 540 11.68 25.28 77.28
C ASP A 540 10.44 26.12 77.71
N ASN A 541 9.83 25.61 78.80
CA ASN A 541 8.94 26.25 79.79
C ASN A 541 7.44 26.49 79.48
N LYS A 542 6.58 25.49 79.80
CA LYS A 542 5.94 25.39 81.14
C LYS A 542 5.08 24.12 81.32
N GLN A 543 4.91 23.70 82.57
CA GLN A 543 4.24 22.47 83.00
C GLN A 543 3.00 22.80 83.86
N SER A 544 1.81 22.32 83.48
CA SER A 544 0.68 22.09 84.41
C SER A 544 -0.39 21.18 83.78
N GLN A 545 -0.95 20.27 84.57
CA GLN A 545 -1.89 19.22 84.13
C GLN A 545 -3.34 19.75 83.96
N GLY A 546 -4.15 19.12 83.09
CA GLY A 546 -5.54 19.54 82.86
C GLY A 546 -6.45 18.61 82.03
N LYS A 547 -6.78 17.43 82.58
CA LYS A 547 -8.01 16.61 82.40
C LYS A 547 -8.88 16.63 81.11
N ASN A 548 -9.22 15.39 80.70
CA ASN A 548 -10.53 14.86 80.26
C ASN A 548 -10.94 14.72 78.76
N ASN A 549 -11.57 13.57 78.49
CA ASN A 549 -12.20 13.14 77.23
C ASN A 549 -13.63 13.67 77.06
N THR A 550 -14.06 13.94 75.81
CA THR A 550 -15.27 13.45 75.09
C THR A 550 -15.40 14.21 73.74
N ARG A 551 -15.63 13.61 72.56
CA ARG A 551 -16.74 12.78 72.02
C ARG A 551 -17.97 13.60 71.58
N ASN A 552 -18.13 13.80 70.25
CA ASN A 552 -19.36 13.67 69.42
C ASN A 552 -19.06 14.20 68.00
N GLN A 553 -19.31 13.50 66.89
CA GLN A 553 -20.59 13.04 66.28
C GLN A 553 -21.41 14.14 65.59
N GLY A 554 -21.67 13.98 64.28
CA GLY A 554 -22.66 14.78 63.54
C GLY A 554 -22.52 14.79 62.01
N LYS A 555 -23.09 13.77 61.34
CA LYS A 555 -24.05 13.81 60.19
C LYS A 555 -23.90 14.91 59.10
N ASN A 556 -24.30 14.73 57.83
CA ASN A 556 -24.58 13.65 56.87
C ASN A 556 -25.40 14.27 55.71
N ASN A 557 -25.22 13.77 54.49
CA ASN A 557 -26.21 13.62 53.40
C ASN A 557 -26.55 14.71 52.34
N THR A 558 -26.02 14.48 51.11
CA THR A 558 -26.72 14.07 49.86
C THR A 558 -27.58 15.02 48.97
N ARG A 559 -27.27 14.96 47.64
CA ARG A 559 -28.14 15.10 46.42
C ARG A 559 -28.57 16.49 45.89
N ASN A 560 -28.31 16.78 44.60
CA ASN A 560 -29.23 16.44 43.48
C ASN A 560 -28.67 16.76 42.07
N GLN A 561 -29.39 16.35 41.01
CA GLN A 561 -29.09 16.55 39.58
C GLN A 561 -29.92 17.68 38.92
N ASP A 562 -29.45 18.10 37.74
CA ASP A 562 -30.21 18.49 36.53
C ASP A 562 -30.83 19.89 36.29
N LYS A 563 -30.70 20.33 35.02
CA LYS A 563 -31.43 21.37 34.25
C LYS A 563 -31.05 22.85 34.55
N ASN A 564 -31.01 23.79 33.59
CA ASN A 564 -31.70 23.86 32.29
C ASN A 564 -31.07 24.90 31.30
N ASN A 565 -31.55 24.90 30.05
CA ASN A 565 -31.17 25.83 28.96
C ASN A 565 -31.83 27.24 29.02
N LYS A 566 -31.09 28.27 28.56
CA LYS A 566 -31.47 29.60 27.99
C LYS A 566 -30.30 30.59 28.28
N GLY A 567 -29.80 31.45 27.40
CA GLY A 567 -30.23 31.87 26.06
C GLY A 567 -30.26 33.40 25.98
N SER A 568 -29.35 34.03 25.24
CA SER A 568 -29.44 35.46 24.87
C SER A 568 -28.64 35.80 23.61
N GLN A 569 -29.31 36.43 22.64
CA GLN A 569 -28.68 37.19 21.56
C GLN A 569 -28.61 38.67 21.98
N SER A 570 -27.60 39.42 21.49
CA SER A 570 -27.78 40.67 20.72
C SER A 570 -26.58 41.64 20.81
N LYS A 571 -26.19 42.17 19.62
CA LYS A 571 -25.95 43.60 19.25
C LYS A 571 -24.88 44.40 20.06
N ASN A 572 -24.02 45.25 19.48
CA ASN A 572 -23.96 45.97 18.19
C ASN A 572 -22.50 46.02 17.67
N ASN A 573 -22.14 46.05 16.37
CA ASN A 573 -22.54 46.87 15.21
C ASN A 573 -21.79 48.23 15.09
N THR A 574 -20.88 48.34 14.10
CA THR A 574 -20.40 49.56 13.41
C THR A 574 -19.45 49.15 12.26
N ARG A 575 -19.27 49.93 11.16
CA ARG A 575 -20.19 50.00 9.98
C ARG A 575 -19.65 51.00 8.93
N LYS A 576 -18.82 50.55 7.97
CA LYS A 576 -18.50 51.20 6.65
C LYS A 576 -17.78 50.17 5.76
N SER A 577 -18.13 49.82 4.50
CA SER A 577 -18.71 50.51 3.31
C SER A 577 -17.78 51.57 2.73
N GLN A 578 -17.47 51.68 1.42
CA GLN A 578 -18.09 51.25 0.14
C GLN A 578 -16.96 50.91 -0.89
N GLY A 579 -17.13 50.51 -2.16
CA GLY A 579 -18.28 50.26 -3.06
C GLY A 579 -17.91 49.12 -4.06
N LYS A 580 -18.80 48.49 -4.85
CA LYS A 580 -19.77 48.96 -5.86
C LYS A 580 -19.15 49.59 -7.12
N GLU A 581 -19.00 48.77 -8.16
CA GLU A 581 -19.44 48.99 -9.57
C GLU A 581 -19.48 47.60 -10.27
N LYS A 582 -20.66 47.08 -10.64
CA LYS A 582 -21.46 47.31 -11.87
C LYS A 582 -20.93 46.57 -13.11
N SER A 583 -21.59 45.47 -13.44
CA SER A 583 -21.63 44.92 -14.80
C SER A 583 -22.27 45.90 -15.77
N PRO A 584 -21.97 45.77 -17.08
CA PRO A 584 -23.07 45.67 -18.03
C PRO A 584 -22.89 44.56 -19.07
N GLN A 585 -23.98 43.83 -19.31
CA GLN A 585 -24.34 43.27 -20.62
C GLN A 585 -25.69 43.91 -20.99
N PRO A 586 -26.01 44.15 -22.27
CA PRO A 586 -26.54 43.03 -23.06
C PRO A 586 -26.29 43.05 -24.59
N THR A 587 -26.57 41.89 -25.22
CA THR A 587 -27.05 41.69 -26.61
C THR A 587 -26.25 42.24 -27.81
N LYS A 588 -25.76 41.32 -28.66
CA LYS A 588 -26.45 40.92 -29.91
C LYS A 588 -25.70 39.78 -30.65
N GLU A 589 -26.42 38.71 -30.97
CA GLU A 589 -26.21 37.89 -32.18
C GLU A 589 -26.69 38.70 -33.42
N PRO A 590 -26.24 38.41 -34.68
CA PRO A 590 -26.33 37.06 -35.27
C PRO A 590 -25.24 36.62 -36.27
N GLU A 591 -25.40 35.35 -36.71
CA GLU A 591 -25.13 34.80 -38.06
C GLU A 591 -23.70 34.44 -38.58
N ALA A 592 -23.53 33.12 -38.76
CA ALA A 592 -23.20 32.42 -40.03
C ALA A 592 -21.74 32.27 -40.55
N SER A 593 -21.41 31.00 -40.86
CA SER A 593 -20.34 30.49 -41.76
C SER A 593 -18.87 30.81 -41.40
N VAL A 594 -17.88 29.93 -41.62
CA VAL A 594 -17.75 28.73 -42.48
C VAL A 594 -17.26 27.52 -41.67
#